data_AF-A0A833LTY6-F1
#
_entry.id   AF-A0A833LTY6-F1
#
_cell.length_a   1.000
_cell.length_b   1.000
_cell.length_c   1.000
_cell.angle_alpha   90.00
_cell.angle_beta   90.00
_cell.angle_gamma   90.00
#
_symmetry.space_group_name_H-M   'P 1'
#
loop_
_entity.id
_entity.type
_entity.pdbx_description
1 polymer ?
#
loop_
_entity_poly.entity_id
_entity_poly.type
_entity_poly.pdbx_seq_one_letter_code
_entity_poly.pdbx_strand_id
1 'polypeptide(L)'
;MSATEYRKLVFIVWLVVVASMAAIWGGNAWRGISWDTDDFMRLIQVRDWLAGQGWSDLTQYRLNPPAGTPMHWSRLPDLPLAAIALALSPLLAVNDGLAIAAMVVPPLYFLLFVIVYALPARMMLGMARSPIGLLVAISGSATVAQYAPGRVDHHGLQLIMIMAAIALLLFGLARLRWR
;
A
#
# COMPACT_ATOMS: atom_id res chain seq x y z
N MET A 1 4.36 17.48 22.99
CA MET A 1 4.48 17.51 21.53
C MET A 1 3.19 18.08 20.95
N SER A 2 3.27 19.17 20.19
CA SER A 2 2.14 19.76 19.48
C SER A 2 1.65 18.83 18.36
N ALA A 3 0.44 19.09 17.84
CA ALA A 3 -0.09 18.36 16.70
C ALA A 3 0.81 18.48 15.45
N THR A 4 1.42 19.65 15.24
CA THR A 4 2.34 19.92 14.13
C THR A 4 3.62 19.11 14.25
N GLU A 5 4.24 19.07 15.42
CA GLU A 5 5.44 18.25 15.67
C GLU A 5 5.15 16.76 15.45
N TYR A 6 3.96 16.29 15.86
CA TYR A 6 3.58 14.89 15.66
C TYR A 6 3.39 14.53 14.17
N ARG A 7 2.79 15.43 13.38
CA ARG A 7 2.69 15.24 11.92
C ARG A 7 4.06 15.20 11.27
N LYS A 8 4.99 16.07 11.70
CA LYS A 8 6.39 16.04 11.25
C LYS A 8 7.04 14.71 11.60
N LEU A 9 6.83 14.20 12.82
CA LEU A 9 7.36 12.90 13.24
C LEU A 9 6.83 11.76 12.36
N VAL A 10 5.53 11.71 12.07
CA VAL A 10 4.93 10.70 11.17
C VAL A 10 5.60 10.76 9.79
N PHE A 11 5.78 11.95 9.24
CA PHE A 11 6.45 12.13 7.96
C PHE A 11 7.93 11.69 7.99
N ILE A 12 8.66 12.02 9.06
CA ILE A 12 10.05 11.58 9.26
C ILE A 12 10.13 10.06 9.33
N VAL A 13 9.26 9.41 10.11
CA VAL A 13 9.20 7.95 10.21
C VAL A 13 8.95 7.33 8.84
N TRP A 14 7.96 7.84 8.11
CA TRP A 14 7.68 7.40 6.74
C TRP A 14 8.91 7.54 5.84
N LEU A 15 9.54 8.72 5.82
CA LEU A 15 10.67 9.01 4.94
C LEU A 15 11.87 8.12 5.25
N VAL A 16 12.20 7.92 6.53
CA VAL A 16 13.32 7.07 6.97
C VAL A 16 13.07 5.62 6.56
N VAL A 17 11.86 5.11 6.79
CA VAL A 17 11.51 3.73 6.43
C VAL A 17 11.51 3.55 4.92
N VAL A 18 10.88 4.43 4.15
CA VAL A 18 10.87 4.34 2.67
C VAL A 18 12.28 4.47 2.09
N ALA A 19 13.12 5.35 2.63
CA ALA A 19 14.53 5.43 2.23
C ALA A 19 15.26 4.11 2.50
N SER A 20 15.00 3.48 3.65
CA SER A 20 15.57 2.18 4.01
C SER A 20 15.06 1.07 3.07
N MET A 21 13.77 1.05 2.76
CA MET A 21 13.17 0.12 1.79
C MET A 21 13.79 0.27 0.41
N ALA A 22 13.95 1.51 -0.08
CA ALA A 22 14.55 1.80 -1.36
C ALA A 22 16.03 1.37 -1.40
N ALA A 23 16.78 1.60 -0.32
CA ALA A 23 18.17 1.18 -0.23
C ALA A 23 18.33 -0.36 -0.21
N ILE A 24 17.44 -1.08 0.49
CA ILE A 24 17.53 -2.54 0.64
C ILE A 24 16.93 -3.27 -0.56
N TRP A 25 15.77 -2.84 -1.04
CA TRP A 25 14.97 -3.57 -2.03
C TRP A 25 14.87 -2.88 -3.39
N GLY A 26 15.09 -1.56 -3.47
CA GLY A 26 14.78 -0.77 -4.67
C GLY A 26 15.50 -1.25 -5.94
N GLY A 27 16.78 -1.57 -5.85
CA GLY A 27 17.55 -2.07 -7.01
C GLY A 27 17.12 -3.46 -7.50
N ASN A 28 16.65 -4.33 -6.60
CA ASN A 28 16.10 -5.63 -6.97
C ASN A 28 14.67 -5.50 -7.50
N ALA A 29 13.85 -4.66 -6.87
CA ALA A 29 12.50 -4.37 -7.29
C ALA A 29 12.46 -3.77 -8.70
N TRP A 30 13.34 -2.83 -9.01
CA TRP A 30 13.43 -2.24 -10.35
C TRP A 30 13.77 -3.27 -11.43
N ARG A 31 14.54 -4.30 -11.08
CA ARG A 31 14.88 -5.42 -11.96
C ARG A 31 13.83 -6.54 -11.98
N GLY A 32 12.73 -6.38 -11.25
CA GLY A 32 11.69 -7.40 -11.08
C GLY A 32 12.12 -8.62 -10.26
N ILE A 33 13.23 -8.54 -9.52
CA ILE A 33 13.80 -9.69 -8.78
C ILE A 33 13.09 -9.91 -7.43
N SER A 34 12.57 -8.86 -6.80
CA SER A 34 11.93 -8.93 -5.48
C SER A 34 10.40 -8.94 -5.54
N TRP A 35 9.84 -9.12 -6.73
CA TRP A 35 8.40 -9.24 -6.94
C TRP A 35 8.06 -10.73 -6.89
N ASP A 36 7.00 -11.10 -6.18
CA ASP A 36 6.52 -12.48 -6.29
C ASP A 36 5.60 -12.63 -7.50
N THR A 37 5.10 -13.84 -7.70
CA THR A 37 4.17 -14.15 -8.79
C THR A 37 2.91 -13.30 -8.76
N ASP A 38 2.44 -12.90 -7.57
CA ASP A 38 1.19 -12.18 -7.39
C ASP A 38 1.36 -10.71 -7.76
N ASP A 39 2.51 -10.09 -7.44
CA ASP A 39 2.85 -8.73 -7.86
C ASP A 39 2.89 -8.61 -9.40
N PHE A 40 3.55 -9.57 -10.07
CA PHE A 40 3.58 -9.60 -11.53
C PHE A 40 2.19 -9.79 -12.13
N MET A 41 1.44 -10.74 -11.58
CA MET A 41 0.09 -11.03 -12.05
C MET A 41 -0.85 -9.85 -11.83
N ARG A 42 -0.68 -9.08 -10.74
CA ARG A 42 -1.40 -7.83 -10.49
C ARG A 42 -1.16 -6.82 -11.60
N LEU A 43 0.10 -6.59 -11.99
CA LEU A 43 0.40 -5.63 -13.06
C LEU A 43 -0.14 -6.09 -14.41
N ILE A 44 -0.14 -7.40 -14.68
CA ILE A 44 -0.80 -7.97 -15.84
C ILE A 44 -2.31 -7.70 -15.79
N GLN A 45 -2.97 -7.90 -14.65
CA GLN A 45 -4.39 -7.58 -14.47
C GLN A 45 -4.69 -6.11 -14.75
N VAL A 46 -3.87 -5.19 -14.23
CA VAL A 46 -4.01 -3.74 -14.49
C VAL A 46 -3.82 -3.45 -15.98
N ARG A 47 -2.80 -4.05 -16.60
CA ARG A 47 -2.52 -3.86 -18.03
C ARG A 47 -3.67 -4.35 -18.89
N ASP A 48 -4.18 -5.55 -18.64
CA ASP A 48 -5.25 -6.15 -19.43
C ASP A 48 -6.56 -5.36 -19.23
N TRP A 49 -6.81 -4.79 -18.03
CA TRP A 49 -7.86 -3.80 -17.81
C TRP A 49 -7.70 -2.55 -18.67
N LEU A 50 -6.52 -1.91 -18.62
CA LEU A 50 -6.24 -0.71 -19.41
C LEU A 50 -6.30 -0.99 -20.93
N ALA A 51 -6.12 -2.24 -21.35
CA ALA A 51 -6.25 -2.70 -22.73
C ALA A 51 -7.71 -3.05 -23.14
N GLY A 52 -8.69 -2.85 -22.26
CA GLY A 52 -10.12 -3.00 -22.58
C GLY A 52 -10.84 -4.14 -21.86
N GLN A 53 -10.17 -4.92 -21.00
CA GLN A 53 -10.85 -5.94 -20.19
C GLN A 53 -11.81 -5.26 -19.20
N GLY A 54 -13.07 -5.70 -19.17
CA GLY A 54 -14.13 -5.05 -18.39
C GLY A 54 -13.83 -5.00 -16.89
N TRP A 55 -14.35 -3.99 -16.18
CA TRP A 55 -14.10 -3.77 -14.75
C TRP A 55 -14.43 -4.98 -13.87
N SER A 56 -15.53 -5.67 -14.14
CA SER A 56 -15.96 -6.85 -13.39
C SER A 56 -15.32 -8.16 -13.85
N ASP A 57 -14.57 -8.13 -14.97
CA ASP A 57 -13.89 -9.32 -15.48
C ASP A 57 -12.51 -9.44 -14.82
N LEU A 58 -12.42 -10.34 -13.85
CA LEU A 58 -11.20 -10.63 -13.09
C LEU A 58 -10.51 -11.91 -13.59
N THR A 59 -10.90 -12.41 -14.75
CA THR A 59 -10.31 -13.62 -15.31
C THR A 59 -8.93 -13.31 -15.89
N GLN A 60 -7.92 -14.08 -15.48
CA GLN A 60 -6.61 -14.06 -16.11
C GLN A 60 -6.56 -15.13 -17.19
N TYR A 61 -6.86 -14.73 -18.43
CA TYR A 61 -6.87 -15.62 -19.61
C TYR A 61 -5.49 -16.19 -19.98
N ARG A 62 -4.42 -15.60 -19.44
CA ARG A 62 -3.04 -16.08 -19.59
C ARG A 62 -2.73 -17.28 -18.69
N LEU A 63 -3.57 -17.54 -17.70
CA LEU A 63 -3.51 -18.72 -16.84
C LEU A 63 -4.54 -19.74 -17.31
N ASN A 64 -4.17 -21.02 -17.34
CA ASN A 64 -5.07 -22.12 -17.75
C ASN A 64 -5.80 -21.89 -19.09
N PRO A 65 -5.08 -21.61 -20.20
CA PRO A 65 -5.72 -21.41 -21.50
C PRO A 65 -6.38 -22.71 -22.02
N PRO A 66 -7.54 -22.63 -22.70
CA PRO A 66 -8.26 -21.40 -23.09
C PRO A 66 -9.25 -20.91 -22.03
N ALA A 67 -9.48 -21.67 -20.94
CA ALA A 67 -10.52 -21.38 -19.97
C ALA A 67 -10.27 -20.11 -19.14
N GLY A 68 -9.00 -19.78 -18.89
CA GLY A 68 -8.64 -18.70 -17.97
C GLY A 68 -8.70 -19.16 -16.51
N THR A 69 -8.20 -18.31 -15.61
CA THR A 69 -8.36 -18.47 -14.16
C THR A 69 -9.08 -17.26 -13.57
N PRO A 70 -10.26 -17.42 -12.93
CA PRO A 70 -10.91 -16.33 -12.23
C PRO A 70 -10.09 -15.93 -11.00
N MET A 71 -9.66 -14.68 -10.93
CA MET A 71 -8.94 -14.17 -9.76
C MET A 71 -9.93 -13.78 -8.67
N HIS A 72 -9.59 -14.13 -7.42
CA HIS A 72 -10.36 -13.74 -6.23
C HIS A 72 -10.05 -12.30 -5.78
N TRP A 73 -9.28 -11.55 -6.55
CA TRP A 73 -8.79 -10.22 -6.20
C TRP A 73 -9.78 -9.12 -6.55
N SER A 74 -9.96 -8.16 -5.65
CA SER A 74 -10.61 -6.89 -5.98
C SER A 74 -9.71 -6.03 -6.87
N ARG A 75 -10.32 -5.13 -7.67
CA ARG A 75 -9.63 -4.07 -8.44
C ARG A 75 -9.32 -2.81 -7.65
N LEU A 76 -9.70 -2.72 -6.38
CA LEU A 76 -9.37 -1.53 -5.59
C LEU A 76 -7.85 -1.23 -5.55
N PRO A 77 -6.94 -2.22 -5.40
CA PRO A 77 -5.49 -1.98 -5.50
C PRO A 77 -5.02 -1.53 -6.89
N ASP A 78 -5.78 -1.85 -7.94
CA ASP A 78 -5.44 -1.59 -9.33
C ASP A 78 -5.59 -0.10 -9.68
N LEU A 79 -6.48 0.62 -8.97
CA LEU A 79 -6.81 2.02 -9.22
C LEU A 79 -5.59 2.97 -9.17
N PRO A 80 -4.78 3.03 -8.09
CA PRO A 80 -3.63 3.92 -8.07
C PRO A 80 -2.54 3.52 -9.08
N LEU A 81 -2.41 2.23 -9.39
CA LEU A 81 -1.47 1.75 -10.41
C LEU A 81 -1.88 2.25 -11.79
N ALA A 82 -3.16 2.08 -12.15
CA ALA A 82 -3.74 2.58 -13.38
C ALA A 82 -3.66 4.11 -13.47
N ALA A 83 -3.95 4.83 -12.38
CA ALA A 83 -3.91 6.28 -12.35
C ALA A 83 -2.51 6.83 -12.67
N ILE A 84 -1.46 6.27 -12.07
CA ILE A 84 -0.08 6.67 -12.36
C ILE A 84 0.31 6.29 -13.78
N ALA A 85 0.01 5.07 -14.23
CA ALA A 85 0.34 4.63 -15.59
C ALA A 85 -0.33 5.50 -16.66
N LEU A 86 -1.60 5.86 -16.46
CA LEU A 86 -2.33 6.75 -17.37
C LEU A 86 -1.79 8.18 -17.34
N ALA A 87 -1.45 8.71 -16.17
CA ALA A 87 -0.84 10.04 -16.05
C ALA A 87 0.51 10.15 -16.77
N LEU A 88 1.26 9.05 -16.84
CA LEU A 88 2.55 8.96 -17.52
C LEU A 88 2.45 8.56 -19.00
N SER A 89 1.29 8.10 -19.46
CA SER A 89 1.08 7.64 -20.84
C SER A 89 1.39 8.66 -21.95
N PRO A 90 1.34 10.00 -21.74
CA PRO A 90 1.81 10.94 -22.76
C PRO A 90 3.33 10.91 -23.00
N LEU A 91 4.09 10.36 -22.05
CA LEU A 91 5.56 10.39 -22.05
C LEU A 91 6.18 8.99 -22.17
N LEU A 92 5.49 7.96 -21.67
CA LEU A 92 6.02 6.61 -21.49
C LEU A 92 5.04 5.56 -22.01
N ALA A 93 5.55 4.38 -22.37
CA ALA A 93 4.69 3.24 -22.62
C ALA A 93 3.96 2.82 -21.33
N VAL A 94 2.76 2.25 -21.46
CA VAL A 94 1.93 1.83 -20.30
C VAL A 94 2.70 0.89 -19.37
N ASN A 95 3.51 -0.03 -19.91
CA ASN A 95 4.31 -0.95 -19.09
C ASN A 95 5.38 -0.22 -18.25
N ASP A 96 6.02 0.80 -18.81
CA ASP A 96 7.00 1.62 -18.07
C ASP A 96 6.30 2.44 -16.98
N GLY A 97 5.13 3.00 -17.31
CA GLY A 97 4.27 3.68 -16.34
C GLY A 97 3.84 2.76 -15.20
N LEU A 98 3.50 1.50 -15.49
CA LEU A 98 3.15 0.50 -14.48
C LEU A 98 4.36 0.08 -13.63
N ALA A 99 5.55 -0.03 -14.20
CA ALA A 99 6.78 -0.30 -13.44
C ALA A 99 7.09 0.84 -12.47
N ILE A 100 6.93 2.09 -12.90
CA ILE A 100 7.06 3.27 -12.02
C ILE A 100 5.99 3.26 -10.94
N ALA A 101 4.74 2.98 -11.30
CA ALA A 101 3.64 2.88 -10.35
C ALA A 101 3.92 1.83 -9.28
N ALA A 102 4.47 0.67 -9.67
CA ALA A 102 4.82 -0.41 -8.74
C ALA A 102 5.90 -0.01 -7.73
N MET A 103 6.79 0.91 -8.10
CA MET A 103 7.83 1.42 -7.20
C MET A 103 7.31 2.48 -6.22
N VAL A 104 6.26 3.22 -6.62
CA VAL A 104 5.78 4.40 -5.91
C VAL A 104 4.56 4.11 -5.03
N VAL A 105 3.62 3.30 -5.51
CA VAL A 105 2.34 3.05 -4.80
C VAL A 105 2.56 2.39 -3.43
N PRO A 106 3.36 1.31 -3.28
CA PRO A 106 3.50 0.65 -1.99
C PRO A 106 4.10 1.58 -0.90
N PRO A 107 5.16 2.38 -1.16
CA PRO A 107 5.63 3.40 -0.23
C PRO A 107 4.59 4.47 0.14
N LEU A 108 3.70 4.86 -0.78
CA LEU A 108 2.60 5.79 -0.49
C LEU A 108 1.52 5.15 0.38
N TYR A 109 1.23 3.86 0.15
CA TYR A 109 0.37 3.08 1.03
C TYR A 109 0.94 3.00 2.45
N PHE A 110 2.27 2.89 2.60
CA PHE A 110 2.89 2.95 3.93
C PHE A 110 2.64 4.28 4.64
N LEU A 111 2.73 5.42 3.93
CA LEU A 111 2.39 6.73 4.50
C LEU A 111 0.96 6.72 5.05
N LEU A 112 0.01 6.24 4.24
CA LEU A 112 -1.38 6.15 4.63
C LEU A 112 -1.56 5.23 5.85
N PHE A 113 -0.89 4.07 5.86
CA PHE A 113 -0.90 3.16 6.99
C PHE A 113 -0.43 3.84 8.29
N VAL A 114 0.71 4.52 8.28
CA VAL A 114 1.24 5.19 9.48
C VAL A 114 0.34 6.34 9.93
N ILE A 115 -0.27 7.09 9.00
CA ILE A 115 -1.26 8.13 9.32
C ILE A 115 -2.48 7.52 10.03
N VAL A 116 -3.02 6.41 9.51
CA VAL A 116 -4.17 5.74 10.10
C VAL A 116 -3.80 5.12 11.45
N TYR A 117 -2.63 4.47 11.55
CA TYR A 117 -2.11 3.86 12.77
C TYR A 117 -1.84 4.86 13.90
N ALA A 118 -1.43 6.09 13.56
CA ALA A 118 -1.20 7.16 14.52
C ALA A 118 -2.44 7.48 15.37
N LEU A 119 -3.65 7.30 14.83
CA LEU A 119 -4.89 7.59 15.55
C LEU A 119 -5.10 6.67 16.77
N PRO A 120 -5.19 5.33 16.62
CA PRO A 120 -5.35 4.43 17.76
C PRO A 120 -4.14 4.50 18.71
N ALA A 121 -2.91 4.67 18.19
CA ALA A 121 -1.73 4.86 19.04
C ALA A 121 -1.87 6.07 19.99
N ARG A 122 -2.40 7.20 19.48
CA ARG A 122 -2.68 8.39 20.30
C ARG A 122 -3.81 8.18 21.28
N MET A 123 -4.87 7.46 20.87
CA MET A 123 -6.01 7.18 21.74
C MET A 123 -5.63 6.29 22.92
N MET A 124 -4.76 5.30 22.70
CA MET A 124 -4.39 4.32 23.72
C MET A 124 -3.25 4.80 24.62
N LEU A 125 -2.24 5.46 24.06
CA LEU A 125 -1.02 5.84 24.80
C LEU A 125 -1.04 7.29 25.31
N GLY A 126 -1.96 8.10 24.79
CA GLY A 126 -1.96 9.54 24.98
C GLY A 126 -0.85 10.24 24.18
N MET A 127 -0.93 11.58 24.12
CA MET A 127 -0.10 12.39 23.23
C MET A 127 1.40 12.34 23.55
N ALA A 128 1.77 12.17 24.82
CA ALA A 128 3.17 12.14 25.25
C ALA A 128 3.89 10.84 24.86
N ARG A 129 3.17 9.72 24.81
CA ARG A 129 3.74 8.37 24.61
C ARG A 129 3.46 7.80 23.21
N SER A 130 2.55 8.40 22.45
CA SER A 130 2.23 7.97 21.08
C SER A 130 3.40 7.92 20.10
N PRO A 131 4.52 8.67 20.27
CA PRO A 131 5.73 8.44 19.47
C PRO A 131 6.28 7.01 19.60
N ILE A 132 6.22 6.40 20.78
CA ILE A 132 6.66 5.01 21.00
C ILE A 132 5.78 4.04 20.20
N GLY A 133 4.49 4.33 20.09
CA GLY A 133 3.57 3.55 19.27
C GLY A 133 3.98 3.49 17.79
N LEU A 134 4.55 4.58 17.25
CA LEU A 134 5.04 4.60 15.86
C LEU A 134 6.26 3.68 15.67
N LEU A 135 7.09 3.50 16.71
CA LEU A 135 8.20 2.54 16.66
C LEU A 135 7.68 1.09 16.55
N VAL A 136 6.56 0.79 17.21
CA VAL A 136 5.89 -0.52 17.10
C VAL A 136 5.35 -0.76 15.69
N ALA A 137 4.80 0.28 15.04
CA ALA A 137 4.32 0.18 13.66
C ALA A 137 5.42 -0.25 12.68
N ILE A 138 6.67 0.18 12.93
CA ILE A 138 7.80 -0.08 12.05
C ILE A 138 8.66 -1.27 12.49
N SER A 139 8.46 -1.82 13.69
CA SER A 139 9.21 -2.99 14.17
C SER A 139 8.73 -4.30 13.55
N GLY A 140 7.51 -4.35 13.02
CA GLY A 140 6.95 -5.52 12.36
C GLY A 140 7.49 -5.71 10.95
N SER A 141 8.61 -6.42 10.80
CA SER A 141 9.29 -6.62 9.51
C SER A 141 8.38 -7.18 8.41
N ALA A 142 7.49 -8.13 8.75
CA ALA A 142 6.53 -8.71 7.80
C ALA A 142 5.50 -7.69 7.29
N THR A 143 4.97 -6.83 8.18
CA THR A 143 4.04 -5.75 7.81
C THR A 143 4.73 -4.72 6.93
N VAL A 144 5.92 -4.28 7.35
CA VAL A 144 6.71 -3.27 6.62
C VAL A 144 7.07 -3.78 5.22
N ALA A 145 7.44 -5.05 5.08
CA ALA A 145 7.78 -5.66 3.79
C ALA A 145 6.63 -5.60 2.76
N GLN A 146 5.36 -5.58 3.19
CA GLN A 146 4.20 -5.46 2.28
C GLN A 146 4.10 -4.09 1.60
N TYR A 147 4.93 -3.12 1.99
CA TYR A 147 4.99 -1.79 1.38
C TYR A 147 6.32 -1.52 0.67
N ALA A 148 7.17 -2.55 0.52
CA ALA A 148 8.41 -2.43 -0.21
C ALA A 148 8.14 -2.04 -1.68
N PRO A 149 9.05 -1.28 -2.34
CA PRO A 149 8.94 -1.02 -3.76
C PRO A 149 8.74 -2.33 -4.54
N GLY A 150 7.75 -2.35 -5.43
CA GLY A 150 7.40 -3.55 -6.20
C GLY A 150 6.33 -4.45 -5.60
N ARG A 151 6.03 -4.31 -4.30
CA ARG A 151 5.01 -5.11 -3.60
C ARG A 151 3.62 -4.52 -3.81
N VAL A 152 3.06 -4.78 -4.98
CA VAL A 152 1.80 -4.19 -5.45
C VAL A 152 0.57 -5.05 -5.17
N ASP A 153 0.75 -6.21 -4.54
CA ASP A 153 -0.38 -7.03 -4.15
C ASP A 153 -1.29 -6.38 -3.07
N HIS A 154 -2.45 -6.97 -2.83
CA HIS A 154 -3.55 -6.42 -2.04
C HIS A 154 -3.30 -6.34 -0.52
N HIS A 155 -2.25 -6.99 -0.01
CA HIS A 155 -1.92 -7.06 1.42
C HIS A 155 -1.72 -5.68 2.06
N GLY A 156 -0.97 -4.78 1.42
CA GLY A 156 -0.73 -3.43 1.95
C GLY A 156 -2.04 -2.66 2.14
N LEU A 157 -2.96 -2.76 1.19
CA LEU A 157 -4.28 -2.13 1.30
C LEU A 157 -5.15 -2.80 2.37
N GLN A 158 -5.12 -4.13 2.50
CA GLN A 158 -5.82 -4.83 3.58
C GLN A 158 -5.36 -4.38 4.97
N LEU A 159 -4.05 -4.23 5.19
CA LEU A 159 -3.50 -3.76 6.45
C LEU A 159 -3.96 -2.34 6.79
N ILE A 160 -4.02 -1.44 5.80
CA ILE A 160 -4.59 -0.10 5.96
C ILE A 160 -6.06 -0.19 6.36
N MET A 161 -6.86 -0.99 5.65
CA MET A 161 -8.29 -1.15 5.92
C MET A 161 -8.57 -1.74 7.30
N ILE A 162 -7.81 -2.76 7.72
CA ILE A 162 -7.91 -3.35 9.06
C ILE A 162 -7.58 -2.31 10.12
N MET A 163 -6.49 -1.55 9.95
CA MET A 163 -6.11 -0.52 10.89
C MET A 163 -7.15 0.61 10.96
N ALA A 164 -7.74 0.98 9.83
CA ALA A 164 -8.83 1.95 9.79
C ALA A 164 -10.07 1.44 10.54
N ALA A 165 -10.44 0.17 10.35
CA ALA A 165 -11.54 -0.46 11.08
C ALA A 165 -11.29 -0.46 12.60
N ILE A 166 -10.07 -0.79 13.05
CA ILE A 166 -9.67 -0.74 14.46
C ILE A 166 -9.76 0.70 14.99
N ALA A 167 -9.25 1.67 14.24
CA ALA A 167 -9.29 3.08 14.64
C ALA A 167 -10.74 3.58 14.81
N LEU A 168 -11.63 3.22 13.88
CA LEU A 168 -13.06 3.57 13.95
C LEU A 168 -13.77 2.86 15.11
N LEU A 169 -13.46 1.58 15.36
CA LEU A 169 -13.99 0.83 16.49
C LEU A 169 -13.59 1.49 17.83
N LEU A 170 -12.30 1.80 18.01
CA LEU A 170 -11.81 2.46 19.22
C LEU A 170 -12.43 3.85 19.39
N PHE A 171 -12.61 4.60 18.30
CA PHE A 171 -13.30 5.89 18.32
C PHE A 171 -14.75 5.75 18.79
N GLY A 172 -15.49 4.76 18.28
CA GLY A 172 -16.85 4.45 18.71
C GLY A 172 -16.94 4.08 20.18
N LEU A 173 -16.06 3.20 20.66
CA LEU A 173 -16.02 2.76 22.06
C LEU A 173 -15.65 3.90 23.02
N ALA A 174 -14.69 4.74 22.64
CA ALA A 174 -14.32 5.91 23.43
C ALA A 174 -15.52 6.85 23.59
N ARG A 175 -16.30 7.09 22.53
CA ARG A 175 -17.47 7.98 22.57
C ARG A 175 -18.57 7.51 23.54
N LEU A 176 -18.79 6.19 23.66
CA LEU A 176 -19.79 5.63 24.57
C LEU A 176 -19.41 5.79 26.05
N ARG A 177 -18.12 5.90 26.36
CA ARG A 177 -17.62 6.07 27.74
C ARG A 177 -17.80 7.49 28.30
N TRP A 178 -18.16 8.47 27.46
CA TRP A 178 -18.37 9.87 27.82
C TRP A 178 -19.82 10.34 27.60
N ARG A 179 -20.75 9.39 27.48
CA ARG A 179 -22.19 9.61 27.66
C ARG A 179 -22.60 9.06 29.01
#